data_AF-A0A202DTR0-F1
#
_entry.id   AF-A0A202DTR0-F1
#
_cell.length_a   1.000
_cell.length_b   1.000
_cell.length_c   1.000
_cell.angle_alpha   90.00
_cell.angle_beta   90.00
_cell.angle_gamma   90.00
#
_symmetry.space_group_name_H-M   'P 1'
#
loop_
_entity.id
_entity.type
_entity.pdbx_description
1 polymer ?
#
loop_
_entity_poly.entity_id
_entity_poly.type
_entity_poly.pdbx_seq_one_letter_code
_entity_poly.pdbx_strand_id
1 'polypeptide(L)'
;MQSVTQQITDKYKKKAVVDIRSGDTARVHQKVREGGKERIQIFEGLVLRVTRRDSLSASFIVRRVASGVGVEKTYLLHSPNILKIEVVKRSKVRRNYLTYMRELTGKSARLSGVDFDKQAVNAIHDEAAEAEEERIHEKQVEAYDPEAAKAEKAAEEAEAAAVTAEAPKDEATKLEEQPKERAEANAPAEPQNTAK
;
A
#
# COMPACT_ATOMS: atom_id res chain seq x y z
N MET A 1 -33.22 7.63 -30.53
CA MET A 1 -32.01 7.79 -31.36
C MET A 1 -30.87 8.20 -30.44
N GLN A 2 -29.71 7.56 -30.55
CA GLN A 2 -28.50 8.01 -29.84
C GLN A 2 -28.06 9.36 -30.41
N SER A 3 -27.62 10.29 -29.55
CA SER A 3 -27.09 11.57 -30.02
C SER A 3 -25.73 11.37 -30.70
N VAL A 4 -25.36 12.25 -31.64
CA VAL A 4 -24.04 12.21 -32.31
C VAL A 4 -22.90 12.20 -31.30
N THR A 5 -23.06 12.93 -30.20
CA THR A 5 -22.10 12.93 -29.09
C THR A 5 -21.94 11.55 -28.45
N GLN A 6 -23.03 10.80 -28.26
CA GLN A 6 -22.97 9.45 -27.69
C GLN A 6 -22.20 8.49 -28.59
N GLN A 7 -22.46 8.52 -29.90
CA GLN A 7 -21.77 7.69 -30.89
C GLN A 7 -20.25 7.92 -30.87
N ILE A 8 -19.83 9.19 -30.77
CA ILE A 8 -18.40 9.54 -30.67
C ILE A 8 -17.83 9.02 -29.34
N THR A 9 -18.54 9.18 -28.22
CA THR A 9 -18.04 8.73 -26.91
C THR A 9 -17.92 7.22 -26.80
N ASP A 10 -18.84 6.47 -27.40
CA ASP A 10 -18.85 5.01 -27.33
C ASP A 10 -17.67 4.40 -28.09
N LYS A 11 -17.16 5.09 -29.12
CA LYS A 11 -15.93 4.68 -29.84
C LYS A 11 -14.69 4.61 -28.93
N TYR A 12 -14.63 5.44 -27.88
CA TYR A 12 -13.49 5.50 -26.97
C TYR A 12 -13.71 4.70 -25.67
N LYS A 13 -14.86 4.04 -25.51
CA LYS A 13 -15.08 3.16 -24.36
C LYS A 13 -14.33 1.84 -24.55
N LYS A 14 -13.67 1.38 -23.49
CA LYS A 14 -13.19 -0.01 -23.42
C LYS A 14 -14.37 -0.96 -23.55
N LYS A 15 -14.20 -2.04 -24.32
CA LYS A 15 -15.25 -3.02 -24.64
C LYS A 15 -15.72 -3.77 -23.41
N ALA A 16 -14.81 -4.06 -22.49
CA ALA A 16 -15.11 -4.76 -21.26
C ALA A 16 -14.41 -4.07 -20.09
N VAL A 17 -15.16 -3.86 -19.00
CA VAL A 17 -14.69 -3.18 -17.79
C VAL A 17 -15.20 -3.94 -16.59
N VAL A 18 -14.33 -4.10 -15.59
CA VAL A 18 -14.63 -4.76 -14.32
C VAL A 18 -15.74 -4.04 -13.55
N ASP A 19 -16.69 -4.81 -13.01
CA ASP A 19 -17.74 -4.28 -12.11
C ASP A 19 -17.17 -3.96 -10.73
N ILE A 20 -16.57 -2.77 -10.63
CA ILE A 20 -16.01 -2.22 -9.40
C ILE A 20 -17.09 -1.48 -8.63
N ARG A 21 -17.29 -1.81 -7.36
CA ARG A 21 -18.27 -1.16 -6.47
C ARG A 21 -17.59 -0.37 -5.35
N SER A 22 -18.32 0.59 -4.77
CA SER A 22 -17.88 1.24 -3.53
C SER A 22 -17.76 0.20 -2.42
N GLY A 23 -16.68 0.26 -1.64
CA GLY A 23 -16.37 -0.72 -0.60
C GLY A 23 -15.55 -1.92 -1.09
N ASP A 24 -15.33 -2.06 -2.40
CA ASP A 24 -14.40 -3.05 -2.94
C ASP A 24 -12.94 -2.64 -2.63
N THR A 25 -12.07 -3.61 -2.47
CA THR A 25 -10.61 -3.43 -2.50
C THR A 25 -10.13 -3.79 -3.89
N ALA A 26 -9.55 -2.81 -4.59
CA ALA A 26 -9.11 -2.96 -5.97
C ALA A 26 -7.59 -2.76 -6.07
N ARG A 27 -6.95 -3.59 -6.90
CA ARG A 27 -5.59 -3.41 -7.40
C ARG A 27 -5.67 -2.77 -8.78
N VAL A 28 -5.07 -1.60 -8.92
CA VAL A 28 -5.04 -0.87 -10.19
C VAL A 28 -3.62 -0.92 -10.74
N HIS A 29 -3.46 -1.48 -11.94
CA HIS A 29 -2.20 -1.55 -12.66
C HIS A 29 -2.10 -0.31 -13.55
N GLN A 30 -1.31 0.66 -13.09
CA GLN A 30 -1.15 1.94 -13.76
C GLN A 30 0.17 1.97 -14.55
N LYS A 31 0.07 2.32 -15.83
CA LYS A 31 1.23 2.68 -16.66
C LYS A 31 1.76 4.05 -16.23
N VAL A 32 3.01 4.10 -15.83
CA VAL A 32 3.72 5.33 -15.46
C VAL A 32 4.93 5.50 -16.39
N ARG A 33 5.03 6.68 -17.01
CA ARG A 33 6.14 7.05 -17.90
C ARG A 33 6.94 8.18 -17.28
N GLU A 34 8.19 7.91 -16.94
CA GLU A 34 9.12 8.87 -16.31
C GLU A 34 10.42 8.86 -17.11
N GLY A 35 10.87 10.03 -17.58
CA GLY A 35 12.19 10.18 -18.24
C GLY A 35 12.45 9.25 -19.44
N GLY A 36 11.39 8.80 -20.13
CA GLY A 36 11.49 7.89 -21.28
C GLY A 36 11.34 6.40 -20.95
N LYS A 37 11.38 6.02 -19.67
CA LYS A 37 11.13 4.64 -19.21
C LYS A 37 9.65 4.45 -18.88
N GLU A 38 9.11 3.28 -19.21
CA GLU A 38 7.74 2.89 -18.87
C GLU A 38 7.77 1.79 -17.80
N ARG A 39 6.94 1.94 -16.77
CA ARG A 39 6.78 0.92 -15.72
C ARG A 39 5.32 0.76 -15.31
N ILE A 40 4.99 -0.43 -14.82
CA ILE A 40 3.69 -0.70 -14.20
C ILE A 40 3.81 -0.42 -12.70
N GLN A 41 3.02 0.53 -12.22
CA GLN A 41 2.85 0.81 -10.80
C GLN A 41 1.51 0.26 -10.33
N ILE A 42 1.55 -0.60 -9.31
CA ILE A 42 0.34 -1.19 -8.72
C ILE A 42 -0.10 -0.32 -7.53
N PHE A 43 -1.37 0.08 -7.55
CA PHE A 43 -2.02 0.77 -6.45
C PHE A 43 -3.17 -0.07 -5.91
N GLU A 44 -2.96 -0.69 -4.75
CA GLU A 44 -4.00 -1.42 -4.02
C GLU A 44 -4.64 -0.53 -2.96
N GLY A 45 -5.97 -0.50 -2.92
CA GLY A 45 -6.70 0.20 -1.87
C GLY A 45 -8.21 0.02 -1.93
N LEU A 46 -8.91 0.70 -1.02
CA LEU A 46 -10.35 0.67 -0.88
C LEU A 46 -11.00 1.69 -1.81
N VAL A 47 -12.01 1.25 -2.56
CA VAL A 47 -12.79 2.11 -3.46
C VAL A 47 -13.80 2.91 -2.64
N LEU A 48 -13.59 4.21 -2.54
CA LEU A 48 -14.47 5.13 -1.79
C LEU A 48 -15.76 5.42 -2.55
N ARG A 49 -15.66 5.58 -3.87
CA ARG A 49 -16.75 6.01 -4.73
C ARG A 49 -16.50 5.55 -6.15
N VAL A 50 -17.58 5.17 -6.82
CA VAL A 50 -17.63 4.99 -8.28
C VAL A 50 -18.68 5.94 -8.83
N THR A 51 -18.34 6.68 -9.89
CA THR A 51 -19.15 7.76 -10.46
C THR A 51 -19.32 7.55 -11.95
N ARG A 52 -20.52 7.85 -12.48
CA ARG A 52 -20.82 7.86 -13.93
C ARG A 52 -20.45 6.53 -14.64
N ARG A 53 -20.79 5.38 -14.05
CA ARG A 53 -20.42 4.04 -14.54
C ARG A 53 -20.67 3.81 -16.03
N ASP A 54 -21.78 4.32 -16.57
CA ASP A 54 -22.19 4.08 -17.96
C ASP A 54 -21.62 5.12 -18.96
N SER A 55 -20.80 6.05 -18.48
CA SER A 55 -20.21 7.13 -19.29
C SER A 55 -18.75 6.86 -19.60
N LEU A 56 -18.24 7.41 -20.70
CA LEU A 56 -16.81 7.46 -20.97
C LEU A 56 -16.03 8.14 -19.83
N SER A 57 -16.67 9.07 -19.13
CA SER A 57 -16.12 9.78 -17.96
C SER A 57 -16.25 9.01 -16.64
N ALA A 58 -16.54 7.70 -16.70
CA ALA A 58 -16.64 6.86 -15.52
C ALA A 58 -15.34 6.88 -14.72
N SER A 59 -15.47 7.15 -13.42
CA SER A 59 -14.32 7.31 -12.53
C SER A 59 -14.55 6.65 -11.18
N PHE A 60 -13.46 6.29 -10.53
CA PHE A 60 -13.48 5.71 -9.19
C PHE A 60 -12.30 6.22 -8.37
N ILE A 61 -12.50 6.30 -7.06
CA ILE A 61 -11.51 6.82 -6.12
C ILE A 61 -11.03 5.67 -5.25
N VAL A 62 -9.73 5.41 -5.27
CA VAL A 62 -9.07 4.38 -4.46
C VAL A 62 -8.29 5.05 -3.35
N ARG A 63 -8.49 4.61 -2.11
CA ARG A 63 -7.81 5.09 -0.91
C ARG A 63 -6.95 3.99 -0.29
N ARG A 64 -5.71 4.30 0.05
CA ARG A 64 -4.86 3.46 0.90
C ARG A 64 -4.10 4.32 1.91
N VAL A 65 -3.72 3.74 3.04
CA VAL A 65 -2.76 4.38 3.94
C VAL A 65 -1.39 3.80 3.60
N ALA A 66 -0.46 4.65 3.17
CA ALA A 66 0.91 4.28 2.86
C ALA A 66 1.85 5.10 3.75
N SER A 67 2.75 4.43 4.47
CA SER A 67 3.73 5.08 5.37
C SER A 67 3.09 6.08 6.35
N GLY A 68 1.93 5.72 6.92
CA GLY A 68 1.20 6.59 7.87
C GLY A 68 0.37 7.71 7.23
N VAL A 69 0.49 7.94 5.91
CA VAL A 69 -0.24 8.99 5.20
C VAL A 69 -1.36 8.40 4.35
N GLY A 70 -2.56 8.99 4.43
CA GLY A 70 -3.70 8.60 3.60
C GLY A 70 -3.54 9.12 2.17
N VAL A 71 -3.31 8.21 1.22
CA VAL A 71 -3.19 8.51 -0.21
C VAL A 71 -4.48 8.14 -0.92
N GLU A 72 -5.03 9.09 -1.66
CA GLU A 72 -6.19 8.89 -2.53
C GLU A 72 -5.80 9.14 -3.98
N LYS A 73 -6.19 8.22 -4.87
CA LYS A 73 -6.02 8.37 -6.31
C LYS A 73 -7.36 8.20 -7.01
N THR A 74 -7.65 9.11 -7.93
CA THR A 74 -8.83 9.04 -8.79
C THR A 74 -8.41 8.49 -10.14
N TYR A 75 -9.13 7.48 -10.59
CA TYR A 75 -8.88 6.77 -11.84
C TYR A 75 -10.10 6.86 -12.75
N LEU A 76 -9.86 6.93 -14.07
CA LEU A 76 -10.92 6.82 -15.08
C LEU A 76 -10.97 5.39 -15.59
N LEU A 77 -12.14 4.73 -15.57
CA LEU A 77 -12.28 3.32 -15.95
C LEU A 77 -11.80 3.04 -17.39
N HIS A 78 -12.06 3.98 -18.30
CA HIS A 78 -11.70 3.84 -19.71
C HIS A 78 -10.36 4.49 -20.07
N SER A 79 -9.52 4.85 -19.10
CA SER A 79 -8.21 5.43 -19.40
C SER A 79 -7.28 4.39 -20.03
N PRO A 80 -6.51 4.76 -21.07
CA PRO A 80 -5.45 3.89 -21.62
C PRO A 80 -4.28 3.72 -20.65
N ASN A 81 -4.11 4.63 -19.68
CA ASN A 81 -3.03 4.52 -18.70
C ASN A 81 -3.28 3.43 -17.64
N ILE A 82 -4.48 2.85 -17.63
CA ILE A 82 -4.82 1.73 -16.75
C ILE A 82 -4.83 0.48 -17.61
N LEU A 83 -3.95 -0.45 -17.29
CA LEU A 83 -3.83 -1.70 -18.03
C LEU A 83 -4.87 -2.68 -17.51
N LYS A 84 -4.75 -3.05 -16.23
CA LYS A 84 -5.63 -3.99 -15.55
C LYS A 84 -6.20 -3.43 -14.25
N ILE A 85 -7.40 -3.86 -13.92
CA ILE A 85 -8.01 -3.63 -12.61
C ILE A 85 -8.48 -4.95 -12.05
N GLU A 86 -8.07 -5.28 -10.84
CA GLU A 86 -8.46 -6.52 -10.17
C GLU A 86 -9.20 -6.22 -8.86
N VAL A 87 -10.37 -6.83 -8.66
CA VAL A 87 -11.09 -6.76 -7.40
C VAL A 87 -10.61 -7.90 -6.49
N VAL A 88 -9.95 -7.54 -5.39
CA VAL A 88 -9.36 -8.48 -4.43
C VAL A 88 -10.36 -8.93 -3.39
N LYS A 89 -11.13 -7.97 -2.86
CA LYS A 89 -12.09 -8.16 -1.77
C LYS A 89 -13.32 -7.30 -2.02
N ARG A 90 -14.51 -7.82 -1.74
CA ARG A 90 -15.76 -7.07 -1.69
C ARG A 90 -16.17 -6.87 -0.24
N SER A 91 -16.55 -5.66 0.11
CA SER A 91 -16.99 -5.35 1.48
C SER A 91 -18.43 -4.85 1.50
N LYS A 92 -19.16 -5.17 2.56
CA LYS A 92 -20.55 -4.72 2.75
C LYS A 92 -20.55 -3.26 3.16
N VAL A 93 -21.09 -2.41 2.30
CA VAL A 93 -21.29 -0.99 2.60
C VAL A 93 -22.71 -0.56 2.25
N ARG A 94 -23.20 0.46 2.96
CA ARG A 94 -24.56 1.01 2.74
C ARG A 94 -24.55 2.33 1.98
N ARG A 95 -23.40 3.02 1.92
CA ARG A 95 -23.23 4.31 1.26
C ARG A 95 -22.51 4.13 -0.06
N ASN A 96 -22.88 4.93 -1.07
CA ASN A 96 -22.22 4.96 -2.38
C ASN A 96 -20.89 5.76 -2.36
N TYR A 97 -20.75 6.71 -1.43
CA TYR A 97 -19.53 7.47 -1.18
C TYR A 97 -19.12 7.32 0.29
N LEU A 98 -17.97 6.69 0.49
CA LEU A 98 -17.43 6.33 1.80
C LEU A 98 -16.52 7.40 2.38
N THR A 99 -16.91 8.68 2.34
CA THR A 99 -16.09 9.81 2.81
C THR A 99 -15.61 9.64 4.26
N TYR A 100 -16.43 8.99 5.09
CA TYR A 100 -16.10 8.72 6.50
C TYR A 100 -14.84 7.86 6.69
N MET A 101 -14.43 7.10 5.68
CA MET A 101 -13.17 6.32 5.70
C MET A 101 -11.91 7.19 5.73
N ARG A 102 -12.05 8.51 5.60
CA ARG A 102 -10.95 9.47 5.73
C ARG A 102 -10.56 9.71 7.18
N GLU A 103 -11.56 9.72 8.07
CA GLU A 103 -11.40 10.02 9.50
C GLU A 103 -11.15 8.75 10.32
N LEU A 104 -11.57 7.59 9.82
CA LEU A 104 -11.40 6.30 10.51
C LEU A 104 -10.00 5.72 10.32
N THR A 105 -9.45 5.13 11.38
CA THR A 105 -8.13 4.46 11.38
C THR A 105 -8.16 3.15 12.18
N GLY A 106 -7.23 2.25 11.89
CA GLY A 106 -7.07 1.00 12.65
C GLY A 106 -8.30 0.10 12.60
N LYS A 107 -8.83 -0.26 13.78
CA LYS A 107 -9.94 -1.22 13.92
C LYS A 107 -11.27 -0.65 13.40
N SER A 108 -11.50 0.66 13.52
CA SER A 108 -12.76 1.28 13.09
C SER A 108 -12.91 1.37 11.57
N ALA A 109 -11.79 1.37 10.84
CA ALA A 109 -11.78 1.36 9.37
C ALA A 109 -12.03 -0.04 8.77
N ARG A 110 -12.17 -1.10 9.58
CA ARG A 110 -12.38 -2.46 9.06
C ARG A 110 -13.82 -2.64 8.60
N LEU A 111 -13.98 -3.04 7.34
CA LEU A 111 -15.28 -3.39 6.76
C LEU A 111 -15.49 -4.91 6.76
N SER A 112 -16.75 -5.32 6.93
CA SER A 112 -17.17 -6.71 6.80
C SER A 112 -17.04 -7.18 5.35
N GLY A 113 -16.38 -8.32 5.14
CA GLY A 113 -16.29 -8.95 3.83
C GLY A 113 -17.63 -9.54 3.40
N VAL A 114 -17.86 -9.60 2.09
CA VAL A 114 -18.94 -10.35 1.47
C VAL A 114 -18.32 -11.32 0.48
N ASP A 115 -18.80 -12.55 0.47
CA ASP A 115 -18.37 -13.54 -0.50
C ASP A 115 -18.83 -13.12 -1.89
N PHE A 116 -17.92 -13.18 -2.85
CA PHE A 116 -18.18 -12.85 -4.24
C PHE A 116 -17.29 -13.70 -5.14
N ASP A 117 -17.81 -14.00 -6.33
CA ASP A 117 -17.08 -14.76 -7.33
C ASP A 117 -15.97 -13.91 -7.96
N LYS A 118 -14.76 -14.04 -7.42
CA LYS A 118 -13.57 -13.31 -7.90
C LYS A 118 -13.32 -13.55 -9.39
N GLN A 119 -13.48 -14.79 -9.83
CA GLN A 119 -13.27 -15.16 -11.24
C GLN A 119 -14.28 -14.49 -12.15
N ALA A 120 -15.56 -14.49 -11.80
CA ALA A 120 -16.60 -13.86 -12.61
C ALA A 120 -16.39 -12.34 -12.78
N VAL A 121 -15.88 -11.67 -11.74
CA VAL A 121 -15.64 -10.22 -11.76
C VAL A 121 -14.34 -9.86 -12.48
N ASN A 122 -13.28 -10.66 -12.32
CA ASN A 122 -11.94 -10.33 -12.82
C ASN A 122 -11.59 -10.99 -14.16
N ALA A 123 -12.33 -12.00 -14.64
CA ALA A 123 -12.07 -12.70 -15.91
C ALA A 123 -12.50 -11.88 -17.14
N ILE A 124 -12.25 -10.58 -17.11
CA ILE A 124 -12.47 -9.70 -18.24
C ILE A 124 -11.13 -9.56 -18.95
N HIS A 125 -10.99 -10.29 -20.06
CA HIS A 125 -9.82 -10.17 -20.92
C HIS A 125 -10.01 -8.96 -21.83
N ASP A 126 -9.06 -8.04 -21.76
CA ASP A 126 -8.86 -7.00 -22.76
C ASP A 126 -7.51 -7.29 -23.41
N GLU A 127 -7.54 -7.99 -24.54
CA GLU A 127 -6.34 -8.46 -25.26
C GLU A 127 -5.35 -7.31 -25.54
N ALA A 128 -5.85 -6.09 -25.74
CA ALA A 128 -5.03 -4.91 -25.99
C ALA A 128 -4.27 -4.46 -24.73
N ALA A 129 -4.87 -4.62 -23.55
CA ALA A 129 -4.23 -4.30 -22.28
C ALA A 129 -3.18 -5.36 -21.91
N GLU A 130 -3.47 -6.63 -22.14
CA GLU A 130 -2.55 -7.74 -21.89
C GLU A 130 -1.28 -7.63 -22.76
N ALA A 131 -1.44 -7.35 -24.06
CA ALA A 131 -0.32 -7.11 -24.96
C ALA A 131 0.49 -5.83 -24.61
N GLU A 132 -0.10 -4.86 -23.92
CA GLU A 132 0.63 -3.71 -23.37
C GLU A 132 1.38 -4.06 -22.08
N GLU A 133 0.79 -4.87 -21.20
CA GLU A 133 1.45 -5.36 -19.99
C GLU A 133 2.69 -6.18 -20.33
N GLU A 134 2.58 -7.11 -21.28
CA GLU A 134 3.69 -7.95 -21.72
C GLU A 134 4.82 -7.12 -22.34
N ARG A 135 4.50 -6.19 -23.25
CA ARG A 135 5.50 -5.29 -23.85
C ARG A 135 6.23 -4.43 -22.82
N ILE A 136 5.53 -3.96 -21.79
CA ILE A 136 6.14 -3.15 -20.74
C ILE A 136 6.99 -4.03 -19.82
N HIS A 137 6.52 -5.23 -19.48
CA HIS A 137 7.27 -6.19 -18.67
C HIS A 137 8.57 -6.61 -19.38
N GLU A 138 8.52 -6.95 -20.66
CA GLU A 138 9.70 -7.30 -21.47
C GLU A 138 10.70 -6.13 -21.52
N LYS A 139 10.25 -4.91 -21.80
CA LYS A 139 11.10 -3.71 -21.76
C LYS A 139 11.68 -3.42 -20.38
N GLN A 140 10.96 -3.73 -19.30
CA GLN A 140 11.48 -3.59 -17.94
C GLN A 140 12.56 -4.63 -17.65
N VAL A 141 12.40 -5.85 -18.14
CA VAL A 141 13.40 -6.93 -17.99
C VAL A 141 14.66 -6.63 -18.81
N GLU A 142 14.53 -6.14 -20.05
CA GLU A 142 15.67 -5.72 -20.86
C GLU A 142 16.41 -4.50 -20.29
N ALA A 143 15.68 -3.56 -19.67
CA ALA A 143 16.27 -2.40 -19.00
C ALA A 143 16.84 -2.71 -17.60
N TYR A 144 16.57 -3.91 -17.06
CA TYR A 144 17.10 -4.37 -15.78
C TYR A 144 18.46 -5.03 -16.01
N ASP A 145 19.52 -4.25 -15.84
CA ASP A 145 20.87 -4.77 -15.73
C ASP A 145 21.05 -5.40 -14.32
N PRO A 146 21.16 -6.74 -14.20
CA PRO A 146 21.28 -7.42 -12.91
C PRO A 146 22.59 -7.09 -12.18
N GLU A 147 23.59 -6.54 -12.87
CA GLU A 147 24.88 -6.15 -12.27
C GLU A 147 24.77 -4.81 -11.53
N ALA A 148 24.03 -3.84 -12.07
CA ALA A 148 23.81 -2.54 -11.45
C ALA A 148 22.96 -2.63 -10.17
N ALA A 149 21.91 -3.47 -10.16
CA ALA A 149 21.05 -3.66 -8.99
C ALA A 149 21.73 -4.44 -7.84
N LYS A 150 22.74 -5.26 -8.16
CA LYS A 150 23.60 -5.91 -7.16
C LYS A 150 24.65 -4.94 -6.62
N ALA A 151 25.20 -4.06 -7.46
CA ALA A 151 26.13 -3.02 -7.03
C ALA A 151 25.46 -1.98 -6.11
N GLU A 152 24.20 -1.62 -6.37
CA GLU A 152 23.46 -0.66 -5.54
C GLU A 152 23.06 -1.27 -4.18
N LYS A 153 22.63 -2.54 -4.15
CA LYS A 153 22.38 -3.27 -2.89
C LYS A 153 23.66 -3.57 -2.11
N ALA A 154 24.76 -3.88 -2.79
CA ALA A 154 26.05 -4.08 -2.14
C ALA A 154 26.64 -2.77 -1.61
N ALA A 155 26.38 -1.63 -2.26
CA ALA A 155 26.76 -0.30 -1.78
C ALA A 155 25.90 0.11 -0.57
N GLU A 156 24.59 -0.14 -0.60
CA GLU A 156 23.67 0.14 0.52
C GLU A 156 23.95 -0.77 1.73
N GLU A 157 24.30 -2.05 1.50
CA GLU A 157 24.75 -2.98 2.55
C GLU A 157 26.16 -2.63 3.08
N ALA A 158 27.06 -2.13 2.23
CA ALA A 158 28.39 -1.65 2.65
C ALA A 158 28.30 -0.33 3.45
N GLU A 159 27.38 0.57 3.09
CA GLU A 159 27.12 1.82 3.81
C GLU A 159 26.41 1.54 5.15
N ALA A 160 25.47 0.59 5.20
CA ALA A 160 24.86 0.13 6.45
C ALA A 160 25.86 -0.64 7.37
N ALA A 161 26.83 -1.35 6.79
CA ALA A 161 27.91 -2.01 7.53
C ALA A 161 28.98 -1.01 8.03
N ALA A 162 29.27 0.06 7.29
CA ALA A 162 30.19 1.12 7.72
C ALA A 162 29.61 1.94 8.88
N VAL A 163 28.31 2.26 8.83
CA VAL A 163 27.61 2.98 9.93
C VAL A 163 27.53 2.15 11.22
N THR A 164 27.66 0.82 11.14
CA THR A 164 27.69 -0.06 12.32
C THR A 164 29.09 -0.42 12.81
N ALA A 165 30.15 -0.03 12.10
CA ALA A 165 31.55 -0.33 12.45
C ALA A 165 32.35 0.85 13.02
N GLU A 166 31.83 2.08 12.96
CA GLU A 166 32.51 3.29 13.47
C GLU A 166 31.70 3.96 14.60
N ALA A 167 31.69 3.31 15.77
CA ALA A 167 31.49 3.99 17.05
C ALA A 167 32.74 3.72 17.92
N PRO A 168 33.44 4.76 18.42
CA PRO A 168 34.72 4.59 19.07
C PRO A 168 34.57 3.86 20.42
N LYS A 169 35.43 2.89 20.66
CA LYS A 169 35.80 2.44 22.00
C LYS A 169 36.63 3.57 22.63
N ASP A 170 36.05 4.36 23.52
CA ASP A 170 36.75 5.06 24.60
C ASP A 170 35.74 5.76 25.53
N GLU A 171 35.14 5.00 26.46
CA GLU A 171 34.78 5.53 27.79
C GLU A 171 34.45 4.35 28.73
N ALA A 172 35.52 3.69 29.18
CA ALA A 172 35.50 2.88 30.39
C ALA A 172 36.64 3.40 31.27
N THR A 173 36.39 4.44 32.05
CA THR A 173 37.04 4.72 33.35
C THR A 173 36.45 6.00 33.96
N LYS A 174 36.14 5.95 35.28
CA LYS A 174 35.63 7.02 36.18
C LYS A 174 34.13 7.36 36.00
N LEU A 175 33.22 7.18 36.95
CA LEU A 175 33.29 7.08 38.42
C LEU A 175 32.09 6.30 38.98
N GLU A 176 32.32 5.08 39.47
CA GLU A 176 31.61 4.52 40.62
C GLU A 176 32.69 4.15 41.65
N GLU A 177 32.96 5.06 42.58
CA GLU A 177 33.30 4.79 43.99
C GLU A 177 33.68 6.09 44.69
N GLN A 178 32.82 6.56 45.58
CA GLN A 178 33.20 6.95 46.95
C GLN A 178 32.03 6.68 47.90
N PRO A 179 32.32 6.31 49.16
CA PRO A 179 31.66 5.20 49.84
C PRO A 179 30.69 5.66 50.93
N LYS A 180 29.72 4.77 51.24
CA LYS A 180 28.87 4.86 52.43
C LYS A 180 29.69 4.51 53.68
N GLU A 181 30.22 5.53 54.34
CA GLU A 181 30.69 5.44 55.72
C GLU A 181 29.51 5.77 56.66
N ARG A 182 28.94 4.71 57.27
CA ARG A 182 28.40 4.67 58.64
C ARG A 182 27.80 3.29 58.90
N ALA A 183 28.68 2.37 59.28
CA ALA A 183 28.32 1.23 60.13
C ALA A 183 28.84 1.56 61.54
N GLU A 184 27.94 1.66 62.52
CA GLU A 184 28.08 1.06 63.86
C GLU A 184 27.04 1.67 64.80
N ALA A 185 25.96 0.92 65.03
CA ALA A 185 25.27 0.88 66.31
C ALA A 185 24.50 -0.44 66.44
N ASN A 186 25.22 -1.42 66.98
CA ASN A 186 24.77 -2.30 68.07
C ASN A 186 23.76 -3.44 67.79
N ALA A 187 24.34 -4.63 67.67
CA ALA A 187 24.02 -5.93 68.31
C ALA A 187 22.61 -6.60 68.22
N PRO A 188 22.55 -7.95 68.16
CA PRO A 188 21.34 -8.73 67.93
C PRO A 188 20.66 -9.20 69.23
N ALA A 189 19.34 -9.37 69.20
CA ALA A 189 18.60 -10.22 70.13
C ALA A 189 17.25 -10.69 69.51
N GLU A 190 17.14 -11.99 69.22
CA GLU A 190 15.87 -12.73 69.40
C GLU A 190 15.58 -12.80 70.93
N PRO A 191 14.39 -13.21 71.45
CA PRO A 191 13.30 -14.00 70.82
C PRO A 191 11.86 -13.60 71.25
N GLN A 192 10.90 -14.49 70.94
CA GLN A 192 9.58 -14.74 71.56
C GLN A 192 8.36 -14.09 70.86
N ASN A 193 7.51 -14.86 70.18
CA ASN A 193 6.46 -15.78 70.65
C ASN A 193 5.12 -15.08 70.99
N THR A 194 4.02 -15.77 70.67
CA THR A 194 2.60 -15.54 71.01
C THR A 194 1.86 -14.47 70.18
N ALA A 195 0.97 -14.85 69.26
CA ALA A 195 -0.42 -15.27 69.47
C ALA A 195 -1.33 -14.13 70.00
N LYS A 196 -2.14 -13.55 69.11
CA LYS A 196 -3.61 -13.64 69.09
C LYS A 196 -4.19 -12.85 67.91
#